data_AF-A0A7H0VAB2-F1
#
_entry.id   AF-A0A7H0VAB2-F1
#
_cell.length_a   1.000
_cell.length_b   1.000
_cell.length_c   1.000
_cell.angle_alpha   90.00
_cell.angle_beta   90.00
_cell.angle_gamma   90.00
#
_symmetry.space_group_name_H-M   'P 1'
#
loop_
_entity.id
_entity.type
_entity.pdbx_description
1 polymer ?
#
loop_
_entity_poly.entity_id
_entity_poly.type
_entity_poly.pdbx_seq_one_letter_code
_entity_poly.pdbx_strand_id
1 'polypeptide(L)'
;MGGNFTFIPIALKRILTGLLLLFLCQAAMAQDFYRISGNFSIKSKDDSIYSLTRGSFYYDLNYKKVVYELTFPEKEIWVLSDSMIFRMRGDTLFEKTEGASIVEFSIFHLILNNKLHDYGLKESIYNLKEVEKKKDMIIYTWAPPMVMSSMLGKVLLSQQDKRLYGLIFLNKDEEVLRKQFFRSYTNISGLEFPSEIVDLVYVEGLEIVQKTNYKNIKVNESGNNAMYNYPIPE
;
A
#
# COMPACT_ATOMS: atom_id res chain seq x y z
N MET A 1 -15.61 55.84 21.17
CA MET A 1 -15.30 54.41 20.96
C MET A 1 -16.41 53.59 21.62
N GLY A 2 -17.46 53.23 20.87
CA GLY A 2 -18.57 52.43 21.38
C GLY A 2 -18.73 51.20 20.49
N GLY A 3 -18.32 50.03 20.99
CA GLY A 3 -18.44 48.77 20.27
C GLY A 3 -19.89 48.28 20.30
N ASN A 4 -20.51 48.16 19.12
CA ASN A 4 -21.83 47.55 18.97
C ASN A 4 -21.72 46.04 19.19
N PHE A 5 -22.10 45.57 20.37
CA PHE A 5 -22.32 44.16 20.64
C PHE A 5 -23.66 43.74 20.04
N THR A 6 -23.63 43.10 18.87
CA THR A 6 -24.80 42.47 18.27
C THR A 6 -25.27 41.29 19.14
N PHE A 7 -26.41 41.46 19.79
CA PHE A 7 -27.09 40.41 20.55
C PHE A 7 -27.64 39.36 19.57
N ILE A 8 -26.97 38.21 19.49
CA ILE A 8 -27.52 37.04 18.80
C ILE A 8 -28.58 36.40 19.72
N PRO A 9 -29.86 36.28 19.29
CA PRO A 9 -30.92 35.71 20.11
C PRO A 9 -30.59 34.26 20.51
N ILE A 10 -30.94 33.89 21.74
CA ILE A 10 -30.61 32.57 22.34
C ILE A 10 -31.15 31.41 21.48
N ALA A 11 -32.32 31.59 20.86
CA ALA A 11 -32.89 30.61 19.94
C ALA A 11 -32.02 30.37 18.69
N LEU A 12 -31.44 31.43 18.13
CA LEU A 12 -30.56 31.33 16.96
C LEU A 12 -29.22 30.68 17.31
N LYS A 13 -28.69 30.95 18.52
CA LYS A 13 -27.52 30.22 19.05
C LYS A 13 -27.79 28.72 19.15
N ARG A 14 -28.94 28.31 19.71
CA ARG A 14 -29.31 26.88 19.84
C ARG A 14 -29.45 26.19 18.49
N ILE A 15 -30.02 26.86 17.48
CA ILE A 15 -30.14 26.33 16.12
C ILE A 15 -28.76 26.18 15.47
N LEU A 16 -27.88 27.18 15.60
CA LEU A 16 -26.50 27.09 15.09
C LEU A 16 -25.71 25.95 15.76
N THR A 17 -25.85 25.78 17.08
CA THR A 17 -25.18 24.67 17.79
C THR A 17 -25.71 23.31 17.33
N GLY A 18 -27.01 23.18 17.09
CA GLY A 18 -27.60 21.95 16.55
C GLY A 18 -27.12 21.63 15.12
N LEU A 19 -27.05 22.62 14.25
CA LEU A 19 -26.51 22.47 12.89
C LEU A 19 -25.02 22.12 12.87
N LEU A 20 -24.23 22.71 13.78
CA LEU A 20 -22.81 22.39 13.93
C LEU A 20 -22.61 20.93 14.39
N LEU A 21 -23.42 20.44 15.33
CA LEU A 21 -23.38 19.05 15.79
C LEU A 21 -23.78 18.06 14.68
N LEU A 22 -24.76 18.41 13.84
CA LEU A 22 -25.14 17.61 12.67
C LEU A 22 -24.01 17.55 11.62
N PHE A 23 -23.32 18.66 11.37
CA PHE A 23 -22.16 18.69 10.47
C PHE A 23 -20.97 17.89 11.00
N LEU A 24 -20.69 17.96 12.31
CA LEU A 24 -19.63 17.18 12.94
C LEU A 24 -19.91 15.67 12.90
N CYS A 25 -21.17 15.26 12.95
CA CYS A 25 -21.54 13.84 12.84
C CYS A 25 -21.31 13.29 11.42
N GLN A 26 -21.41 14.12 10.38
CA GLN A 26 -21.10 13.72 9.00
C GLN A 26 -19.59 13.64 8.74
N ALA A 27 -18.78 14.48 9.40
CA ALA A 27 -17.32 14.44 9.29
C ALA A 27 -16.70 13.19 9.93
N ALA A 28 -17.38 12.55 10.90
CA ALA A 28 -16.89 11.33 11.56
C ALA A 28 -16.94 10.07 10.68
N MET A 29 -17.56 10.13 9.50
CA MET A 29 -17.60 9.03 8.53
C MET A 29 -16.44 9.06 7.52
N ALA A 30 -15.46 9.97 7.68
CA ALA A 30 -14.45 10.24 6.65
C ALA A 30 -13.41 9.13 6.40
N GLN A 31 -13.43 8.03 7.17
CA GLN A 31 -12.62 6.85 6.85
C GLN A 31 -13.48 5.79 6.18
N ASP A 32 -13.79 6.01 4.91
CA ASP A 32 -14.70 5.16 4.17
C ASP A 32 -14.15 3.74 3.99
N PHE A 33 -12.83 3.52 3.98
CA PHE A 33 -12.24 2.20 3.71
C PHE A 33 -11.20 1.78 4.74
N TYR A 34 -11.39 0.60 5.33
CA TYR A 34 -10.50 0.03 6.35
C TYR A 34 -10.10 -1.42 6.06
N ARG A 35 -10.78 -2.09 5.11
CA ARG A 35 -10.44 -3.45 4.68
C ARG A 35 -10.43 -3.56 3.17
N ILE A 36 -9.57 -4.43 2.66
CA ILE A 36 -9.53 -4.81 1.26
C ILE A 36 -9.23 -6.31 1.13
N SER A 37 -9.88 -6.97 0.18
CA SER A 37 -9.61 -8.36 -0.17
C SER A 37 -9.75 -8.57 -1.67
N GLY A 38 -9.31 -9.72 -2.14
CA GLY A 38 -9.47 -10.13 -3.52
C GLY A 38 -8.70 -11.39 -3.84
N ASN A 39 -8.66 -11.75 -5.10
CA ASN A 39 -7.82 -12.84 -5.58
C ASN A 39 -6.55 -12.28 -6.22
N PHE A 40 -5.47 -13.06 -6.14
CA PHE A 40 -4.21 -12.71 -6.75
C PHE A 40 -3.61 -13.92 -7.51
N SER A 41 -2.75 -13.62 -8.47
CA SER A 41 -1.85 -14.60 -9.08
C SER A 41 -0.50 -13.96 -9.34
N ILE A 42 0.57 -14.63 -8.93
CA ILE A 42 1.95 -14.22 -9.11
C ILE A 42 2.59 -15.20 -10.07
N LYS A 43 3.11 -14.71 -11.19
CA LYS A 43 4.00 -15.45 -12.06
C LYS A 43 5.41 -14.93 -11.83
N SER A 44 6.35 -15.78 -11.48
CA SER A 44 7.76 -15.40 -11.36
C SER A 44 8.60 -16.16 -12.38
N LYS A 45 9.66 -15.51 -12.87
CA LYS A 45 10.72 -16.09 -13.68
C LYS A 45 12.07 -15.68 -13.10
N ASP A 46 12.87 -16.66 -12.76
CA ASP A 46 14.27 -16.50 -12.33
C ASP A 46 15.14 -17.42 -13.21
N ASP A 47 15.99 -16.83 -14.05
CA ASP A 47 16.94 -17.39 -15.04
C ASP A 47 16.45 -18.52 -15.97
N SER A 48 15.70 -19.51 -15.49
CA SER A 48 14.98 -20.54 -16.24
C SER A 48 13.81 -21.19 -15.48
N ILE A 49 13.62 -20.87 -14.19
CA ILE A 49 12.58 -21.43 -13.34
C ILE A 49 11.35 -20.53 -13.42
N TYR A 50 10.23 -21.12 -13.83
CA TYR A 50 8.93 -20.47 -13.81
C TYR A 50 8.15 -20.95 -12.60
N SER A 51 7.62 -20.02 -11.81
CA SER A 51 6.70 -20.32 -10.73
C SER A 51 5.37 -19.60 -10.91
N LEU A 52 4.30 -20.24 -10.44
CA LEU A 52 2.98 -19.66 -10.37
C LEU A 52 2.46 -19.86 -8.95
N THR A 53 2.06 -18.76 -8.32
CA THR A 53 1.37 -18.76 -7.03
C THR A 53 0.02 -18.10 -7.24
N ARG A 54 -1.04 -18.61 -6.61
CA ARG A 54 -2.36 -17.94 -6.64
C ARG A 54 -3.16 -18.23 -5.39
N GLY A 55 -4.08 -17.33 -5.08
CA GLY A 55 -4.90 -17.43 -3.90
C GLY A 55 -5.76 -16.20 -3.69
N SER A 56 -6.09 -15.98 -2.42
CA SER A 56 -6.82 -14.80 -1.95
C SER A 56 -5.96 -14.01 -0.98
N PHE A 57 -6.17 -12.70 -0.91
CA PHE A 57 -5.53 -11.84 0.08
C PHE A 57 -6.58 -11.08 0.89
N TYR A 58 -6.22 -10.76 2.13
CA TYR A 58 -7.05 -10.03 3.08
C TYR A 58 -6.16 -9.05 3.83
N TYR A 59 -6.51 -7.77 3.80
CA TYR A 59 -5.82 -6.72 4.53
C TYR A 59 -6.82 -5.89 5.33
N ASP A 60 -6.47 -5.63 6.58
CA ASP A 60 -7.20 -4.75 7.49
C ASP A 60 -6.26 -3.69 8.05
N LEU A 61 -6.63 -2.43 7.86
CA LEU A 61 -5.86 -1.27 8.30
C LEU A 61 -5.77 -1.18 9.83
N ASN A 62 -6.76 -1.69 10.56
CA ASN A 62 -6.78 -1.68 12.01
C ASN A 62 -5.75 -2.64 12.62
N TYR A 63 -5.55 -3.79 11.97
CA TYR A 63 -4.59 -4.81 12.43
C TYR A 63 -3.22 -4.68 11.78
N LYS A 64 -3.08 -3.85 10.74
CA LYS A 64 -1.84 -3.67 9.95
C LYS A 64 -1.20 -5.00 9.56
N LYS A 65 -2.02 -5.93 9.07
CA LYS A 65 -1.60 -7.30 8.74
C LYS A 65 -2.21 -7.72 7.41
N VAL A 66 -1.41 -8.35 6.57
CA VAL A 66 -1.86 -8.98 5.32
C VAL A 66 -1.89 -10.49 5.51
N VAL A 67 -2.99 -11.12 5.14
CA VAL A 67 -3.11 -12.58 5.11
C VAL A 67 -3.30 -13.01 3.66
N TYR A 68 -2.42 -13.89 3.18
CA TYR A 68 -2.59 -14.57 1.91
C TYR A 68 -2.99 -16.02 2.16
N GLU A 69 -4.11 -16.43 1.57
CA GLU A 69 -4.57 -17.81 1.53
C GLU A 69 -4.21 -18.39 0.16
N LEU A 70 -3.11 -19.14 0.11
CA LEU A 70 -2.61 -19.74 -1.12
C LEU A 70 -3.39 -21.02 -1.44
N THR A 71 -3.69 -21.19 -2.73
CA THR A 71 -4.40 -22.37 -3.25
C THR A 71 -3.56 -23.16 -4.26
N PHE A 72 -2.42 -22.60 -4.67
CA PHE A 72 -1.47 -23.20 -5.60
C PHE A 72 -0.10 -22.52 -5.42
N PRO A 73 1.02 -23.26 -5.48
CA PRO A 73 1.12 -24.69 -5.82
C PRO A 73 0.59 -25.63 -4.73
N GLU A 74 0.67 -25.21 -3.48
CA GLU A 74 0.14 -25.92 -2.32
C GLU A 74 -0.77 -25.00 -1.50
N LYS A 75 -1.57 -25.60 -0.61
CA LYS A 75 -2.41 -24.85 0.32
C LYS A 75 -1.56 -24.36 1.48
N GLU A 76 -1.43 -23.04 1.60
CA GLU A 76 -0.66 -22.39 2.65
C GLU A 76 -1.36 -21.10 3.09
N ILE A 77 -1.08 -20.67 4.32
CA ILE A 77 -1.47 -19.35 4.78
C ILE A 77 -0.20 -18.56 5.08
N TRP A 78 -0.04 -17.41 4.42
CA TRP A 78 1.04 -16.50 4.71
C TRP A 78 0.49 -15.30 5.47
N VAL A 79 1.09 -15.01 6.62
CA VAL A 79 0.73 -13.86 7.45
C VAL A 79 1.89 -12.90 7.42
N LEU A 80 1.65 -11.68 6.94
CA LEU A 80 2.62 -10.60 6.97
C LEU A 80 2.17 -9.62 8.05
N SER A 81 3.00 -9.44 9.07
CA SER A 81 2.80 -8.47 10.14
C SER A 81 4.12 -7.78 10.42
N ASP A 82 4.09 -6.45 10.52
CA ASP A 82 5.29 -5.62 10.67
C ASP A 82 6.33 -5.91 9.57
N SER A 83 7.49 -6.46 9.95
CA SER A 83 8.57 -6.90 9.06
C SER A 83 8.72 -8.42 9.01
N MET A 84 7.73 -9.19 9.50
CA MET A 84 7.80 -10.65 9.58
C MET A 84 6.81 -11.30 8.62
N ILE A 85 7.23 -12.42 8.04
CA ILE A 85 6.42 -13.30 7.22
C ILE A 85 6.36 -14.67 7.92
N PHE A 86 5.14 -15.09 8.25
CA PHE A 86 4.87 -16.40 8.83
C PHE A 86 4.18 -17.26 7.77
N ARG A 87 4.69 -18.46 7.50
CA ARG A 87 4.07 -19.41 6.57
C ARG A 87 3.58 -20.64 7.31
N MET A 88 2.30 -20.92 7.11
CA MET A 88 1.55 -21.99 7.74
C MET A 88 1.15 -23.02 6.70
N ARG A 89 1.24 -24.31 7.07
CA ARG A 89 0.69 -25.42 6.30
C ARG A 89 -0.24 -26.23 7.21
N GLY A 90 -1.54 -26.12 6.96
CA GLY A 90 -2.53 -26.51 7.97
C GLY A 90 -2.35 -25.65 9.23
N ASP A 91 -2.28 -26.29 10.39
CA ASP A 91 -2.12 -25.61 11.69
C ASP A 91 -0.64 -25.48 12.12
N THR A 92 0.32 -25.88 11.28
CA THR A 92 1.74 -25.89 11.60
C THR A 92 2.46 -24.69 10.98
N LEU A 93 3.13 -23.89 11.82
CA LEU A 93 4.12 -22.92 11.38
C LEU A 93 5.36 -23.67 10.90
N PHE A 94 5.69 -23.53 9.61
CA PHE A 94 6.87 -24.20 9.04
C PHE A 94 7.98 -23.24 8.65
N GLU A 95 7.69 -21.94 8.51
CA GLU A 95 8.68 -20.93 8.18
C GLU A 95 8.32 -19.58 8.80
N LYS A 96 9.34 -18.93 9.38
CA LYS A 96 9.28 -17.55 9.90
C LYS A 96 10.50 -16.82 9.37
N THR A 97 10.28 -15.79 8.57
CA THR A 97 11.34 -15.02 7.93
C THR A 97 11.10 -13.53 8.08
N GLU A 98 12.18 -12.76 8.12
CA GLU A 98 12.08 -11.31 7.97
C GLU A 98 11.72 -11.00 6.51
N GLY A 99 10.64 -10.24 6.33
CA GLY A 99 10.22 -9.72 5.04
C GLY A 99 11.08 -8.53 4.64
N ALA A 100 11.44 -8.47 3.36
CA ALA A 100 12.15 -7.33 2.78
C ALA A 100 11.31 -6.02 2.75
N SER A 101 10.04 -6.07 3.12
CA SER A 101 9.13 -4.92 3.11
C SER A 101 8.19 -4.95 4.31
N ILE A 102 8.04 -3.80 4.95
CA ILE A 102 7.10 -3.58 6.06
C ILE A 102 5.69 -3.54 5.49
N VAL A 103 4.70 -4.07 6.22
CA VAL A 103 3.28 -4.07 5.80
C VAL A 103 2.76 -2.69 5.41
N GLU A 104 3.28 -1.62 6.02
CA GLU A 104 2.93 -0.23 5.71
C GLU A 104 3.33 0.21 4.29
N PHE A 105 4.30 -0.46 3.66
CA PHE A 105 4.66 -0.26 2.25
C PHE A 105 3.92 -1.22 1.30
N SER A 106 3.03 -2.08 1.81
CA SER A 106 2.16 -2.87 0.95
C SER A 106 1.22 -1.95 0.17
N ILE A 107 0.89 -2.34 -1.07
CA ILE A 107 -0.07 -1.58 -1.88
C ILE A 107 -1.42 -1.43 -1.18
N PHE A 108 -1.82 -2.42 -0.37
CA PHE A 108 -3.08 -2.42 0.35
C PHE A 108 -3.11 -1.31 1.41
N HIS A 109 -2.05 -1.21 2.22
CA HIS A 109 -1.91 -0.13 3.19
C HIS A 109 -1.87 1.24 2.50
N LEU A 110 -1.07 1.36 1.44
CA LEU A 110 -0.91 2.61 0.72
C LEU A 110 -2.22 3.07 0.06
N ILE A 111 -3.02 2.17 -0.50
CA ILE A 111 -4.30 2.50 -1.12
C ILE A 111 -5.33 2.93 -0.08
N LEU A 112 -5.49 2.18 1.02
CA LEU A 112 -6.47 2.51 2.06
C LEU A 112 -6.14 3.81 2.81
N ASN A 113 -4.88 4.23 2.80
CA ASN A 113 -4.45 5.52 3.36
C ASN A 113 -4.33 6.64 2.30
N ASN A 114 -4.71 6.41 1.04
CA ASN A 114 -4.57 7.37 -0.06
C ASN A 114 -3.11 7.84 -0.31
N LYS A 115 -2.13 6.97 -0.03
CA LYS A 115 -0.68 7.22 -0.17
C LYS A 115 -0.05 6.51 -1.37
N LEU A 116 -0.81 5.73 -2.14
CA LEU A 116 -0.23 4.99 -3.28
C LEU A 116 0.41 5.94 -4.32
N HIS A 117 -0.16 7.12 -4.54
CA HIS A 117 0.31 8.05 -5.57
C HIS A 117 1.78 8.48 -5.40
N ASP A 118 2.26 8.61 -4.17
CA ASP A 118 3.66 8.91 -3.84
C ASP A 118 4.39 7.72 -3.20
N TYR A 119 3.76 6.55 -3.21
CA TYR A 119 4.23 5.31 -2.57
C TYR A 119 4.55 5.46 -1.07
N GLY A 120 3.92 6.44 -0.39
CA GLY A 120 4.18 6.76 1.02
C GLY A 120 5.50 7.48 1.26
N LEU A 121 6.27 7.85 0.22
CA LEU A 121 7.59 8.45 0.36
C LEU A 121 7.54 9.82 1.04
N LYS A 122 6.44 10.55 0.89
CA LYS A 122 6.24 11.87 1.48
C LYS A 122 6.23 11.86 3.01
N GLU A 123 5.86 10.74 3.62
CA GLU A 123 5.84 10.54 5.07
C GLU A 123 6.99 9.64 5.56
N SER A 124 7.91 9.29 4.66
CA SER A 124 9.07 8.47 4.99
C SER A 124 10.28 9.32 5.40
N ILE A 125 11.41 8.66 5.67
CA ILE A 125 12.70 9.32 5.89
C ILE A 125 13.27 10.01 4.64
N TYR A 126 12.76 9.69 3.45
CA TYR A 126 13.24 10.24 2.19
C TYR A 126 12.79 11.69 2.00
N ASN A 127 13.64 12.46 1.33
CA ASN A 127 13.38 13.85 0.97
C ASN A 127 13.28 13.99 -0.54
N LEU A 128 12.25 14.70 -1.01
CA LEU A 128 12.14 15.07 -2.42
C LEU A 128 13.31 15.98 -2.81
N LYS A 129 14.06 15.58 -3.84
CA LYS A 129 15.22 16.34 -4.35
C LYS A 129 14.96 16.97 -5.70
N GLU A 130 14.24 16.28 -6.57
CA GLU A 130 14.07 16.73 -7.95
C GLU A 130 12.69 16.31 -8.48
N VAL A 131 12.15 17.14 -9.37
CA VAL A 131 10.92 16.87 -10.12
C VAL A 131 11.18 17.22 -11.58
N GLU A 132 11.09 16.23 -12.45
CA GLU A 132 11.27 16.39 -13.89
C GLU A 132 9.99 16.00 -14.64
N LYS A 133 9.57 16.79 -15.63
CA LYS A 133 8.51 16.39 -16.56
C LYS A 133 9.13 15.82 -17.83
N LYS A 134 8.82 14.56 -18.16
CA LYS A 134 9.27 13.89 -19.39
C LYS A 134 8.06 13.37 -20.15
N LYS A 135 7.74 14.02 -21.28
CA LYS A 135 6.51 13.77 -22.06
C LYS A 135 5.27 13.92 -21.16
N ASP A 136 4.48 12.86 -21.02
CA ASP A 136 3.25 12.82 -20.22
C ASP A 136 3.49 12.30 -18.78
N MET A 137 4.74 12.08 -18.39
CA MET A 137 5.11 11.60 -17.06
C MET A 137 5.79 12.69 -16.23
N ILE A 138 5.57 12.62 -14.92
CA ILE A 138 6.32 13.38 -13.91
C ILE A 138 7.20 12.38 -13.16
N ILE A 139 8.50 12.65 -13.09
CA ILE A 139 9.48 11.84 -12.37
C ILE A 139 9.94 12.62 -11.14
N TYR A 140 9.87 11.98 -9.99
CA TYR A 140 10.29 12.51 -8.69
C TYR A 140 11.51 11.73 -8.23
N THR A 141 12.58 12.44 -7.87
CA THR A 141 13.78 11.84 -7.26
C THR A 141 13.72 12.07 -5.76
N TRP A 142 13.64 10.97 -5.02
CA TRP A 142 13.66 10.96 -3.56
C TRP A 142 15.02 10.48 -3.08
N ALA A 143 15.67 11.24 -2.19
CA ALA A 143 16.97 10.87 -1.63
C ALA A 143 16.87 10.65 -0.12
N PRO A 144 17.65 9.69 0.41
CA PRO A 144 17.74 9.49 1.86
C PRO A 144 18.36 10.72 2.55
N PRO A 145 18.17 10.87 3.86
CA PRO A 145 18.86 11.90 4.63
C PRO A 145 20.37 11.61 4.64
N MET A 146 21.19 12.65 4.83
CA MET A 146 22.66 12.53 4.76
C MET A 146 23.24 11.48 5.72
N VAL A 147 22.63 11.31 6.90
CA VAL A 147 23.06 10.31 7.90
C VAL A 147 22.89 8.86 7.39
N MET A 148 22.00 8.64 6.41
CA MET A 148 21.69 7.32 5.86
C MET A 148 22.15 7.14 4.41
N SER A 149 22.77 8.15 3.78
CA SER A 149 23.18 8.08 2.37
C SER A 149 24.30 7.07 2.11
N SER A 150 25.00 6.62 3.15
CA SER A 150 26.00 5.54 3.06
C SER A 150 25.38 4.14 3.05
N MET A 151 24.08 4.01 3.38
CA MET A 151 23.37 2.73 3.49
C MET A 151 22.22 2.62 2.48
N LEU A 152 21.57 3.75 2.16
CA LEU A 152 20.40 3.80 1.30
C LEU A 152 20.73 4.52 0.00
N GLY A 153 20.16 4.05 -1.10
CA GLY A 153 20.14 4.78 -2.36
C GLY A 153 18.86 5.58 -2.56
N LYS A 154 18.81 6.30 -3.69
CA LYS A 154 17.66 7.11 -4.09
C LYS A 154 16.49 6.23 -4.56
N VAL A 155 15.29 6.79 -4.52
CA VAL A 155 14.08 6.20 -5.13
C VAL A 155 13.59 7.14 -6.22
N LEU A 156 13.47 6.63 -7.45
CA LEU A 156 12.82 7.35 -8.54
C LEU A 156 11.37 6.91 -8.62
N LEU A 157 10.45 7.86 -8.56
CA LEU A 157 9.02 7.63 -8.65
C LEU A 157 8.49 8.30 -9.91
N SER A 158 7.75 7.58 -10.73
CA SER A 158 7.10 8.12 -11.92
C SER A 158 5.59 8.12 -11.76
N GLN A 159 4.96 9.23 -12.14
CA GLN A 159 3.51 9.38 -12.20
C GLN A 159 3.06 9.66 -13.63
N GLN A 160 1.89 9.12 -13.97
CA GLN A 160 1.17 9.41 -15.20
C GLN A 160 -0.31 9.59 -14.84
N ASP A 161 -0.95 10.66 -15.32
CA ASP A 161 -2.35 10.99 -15.00
C ASP A 161 -2.67 10.96 -13.49
N LYS A 162 -1.75 11.48 -12.66
CA LYS A 162 -1.80 11.48 -11.18
C LYS A 162 -1.79 10.09 -10.53
N ARG A 163 -1.61 9.01 -11.30
CA ARG A 163 -1.45 7.64 -10.79
C ARG A 163 0.04 7.29 -10.71
N LEU A 164 0.40 6.47 -9.75
CA LEU A 164 1.72 5.87 -9.68
C LEU A 164 1.92 4.98 -10.92
N TYR A 165 2.95 5.25 -11.72
CA TYR A 165 3.25 4.46 -12.91
C TYR A 165 4.39 3.46 -12.63
N GLY A 166 5.41 3.88 -11.90
CA GLY A 166 6.52 3.01 -11.56
C GLY A 166 7.51 3.59 -10.56
N LEU A 167 8.31 2.70 -10.00
CA LEU A 167 9.34 2.97 -9.01
C LEU A 167 10.66 2.34 -9.44
N ILE A 168 11.76 3.00 -9.12
CA ILE A 168 13.10 2.43 -9.23
C ILE A 168 13.81 2.67 -7.89
N PHE A 169 14.20 1.58 -7.23
CA PHE A 169 15.02 1.61 -6.03
C PHE A 169 16.47 1.42 -6.44
N LEU A 170 17.31 2.38 -6.05
CA LEU A 170 18.75 2.34 -6.28
C LEU A 170 19.47 1.98 -4.97
N ASN A 171 20.66 1.40 -5.07
CA ASN A 171 21.58 1.29 -3.94
C ASN A 171 22.40 2.60 -3.77
N LYS A 172 23.28 2.63 -2.76
CA LYS A 172 24.16 3.78 -2.47
C LYS A 172 25.12 4.10 -3.63
N ASP A 173 25.41 3.13 -4.48
CA ASP A 173 26.33 3.22 -5.63
C ASP A 173 25.58 3.54 -6.94
N GLU A 174 24.29 3.91 -6.82
CA GLU A 174 23.39 4.23 -7.94
C GLU A 174 23.06 3.06 -8.88
N GLU A 175 23.31 1.82 -8.46
CA GLU A 175 22.90 0.62 -9.18
C GLU A 175 21.44 0.28 -8.89
N VAL A 176 20.75 -0.30 -9.86
CA VAL A 176 19.33 -0.62 -9.71
C VAL A 176 19.16 -1.92 -8.91
N LEU A 177 18.47 -1.81 -7.77
CA LEU A 177 18.08 -2.96 -6.95
C LEU A 177 16.72 -3.53 -7.38
N ARG A 178 15.77 -2.64 -7.71
CA ARG A 178 14.39 -3.04 -8.01
C ARG A 178 13.70 -2.04 -8.90
N LYS A 179 12.89 -2.52 -9.85
CA LYS A 179 11.95 -1.72 -10.64
C LYS A 179 10.54 -2.27 -10.46
N GLN A 180 9.58 -1.42 -10.17
CA GLN A 180 8.16 -1.80 -10.12
C GLN A 180 7.35 -0.95 -11.09
N PHE A 181 6.40 -1.57 -11.76
CA PHE A 181 5.45 -0.91 -12.66
C PHE A 181 4.02 -1.26 -12.24
N PHE A 182 3.18 -0.24 -12.11
CA PHE A 182 1.79 -0.34 -11.68
C PHE A 182 0.89 -0.03 -12.86
N ARG A 183 0.04 -1.00 -13.23
CA ARG A 183 -0.70 -0.97 -14.49
C ARG A 183 -2.15 -1.40 -14.29
N SER A 184 -2.93 -1.18 -15.34
CA SER A 184 -4.32 -1.66 -15.43
C SER A 184 -5.16 -1.23 -14.24
N TYR A 185 -5.16 0.08 -13.95
CA TYR A 185 -5.90 0.63 -12.83
C TYR A 185 -7.41 0.40 -12.99
N THR A 186 -8.04 0.03 -11.88
CA THR A 186 -9.49 -0.14 -11.77
C THR A 186 -10.00 0.75 -10.64
N ASN A 187 -11.15 1.40 -10.85
CA ASN A 187 -11.81 2.19 -9.81
C ASN A 187 -12.81 1.31 -9.06
N ILE A 188 -12.66 1.19 -7.75
CA ILE A 188 -13.55 0.42 -6.88
C ILE A 188 -14.11 1.39 -5.84
N SER A 189 -15.33 1.87 -6.05
CA SER A 189 -15.98 2.82 -5.15
C SER A 189 -15.15 4.09 -4.90
N GLY A 190 -14.47 4.61 -5.93
CA GLY A 190 -13.59 5.78 -5.83
C GLY A 190 -12.13 5.46 -5.52
N LEU A 191 -11.81 4.22 -5.09
CA LEU A 191 -10.43 3.79 -4.87
C LEU A 191 -9.77 3.33 -6.17
N GLU A 192 -8.66 3.96 -6.52
CA GLU A 192 -7.83 3.59 -7.67
C GLU A 192 -6.88 2.44 -7.28
N PHE A 193 -7.12 1.25 -7.84
CA PHE A 193 -6.36 0.04 -7.54
C PHE A 193 -5.61 -0.47 -8.78
N PRO A 194 -4.28 -0.64 -8.75
CA PRO A 194 -3.53 -1.25 -9.85
C PRO A 194 -3.77 -2.77 -9.89
N SER A 195 -4.49 -3.25 -10.90
CA SER A 195 -4.78 -4.69 -11.01
C SER A 195 -3.59 -5.51 -11.54
N GLU A 196 -2.55 -4.85 -12.05
CA GLU A 196 -1.32 -5.49 -12.50
C GLU A 196 -0.09 -4.78 -11.91
N ILE A 197 0.83 -5.57 -11.35
CA ILE A 197 2.15 -5.10 -10.90
C ILE A 197 3.21 -5.97 -11.54
N VAL A 198 4.17 -5.33 -12.22
CA VAL A 198 5.37 -5.99 -12.75
C VAL A 198 6.55 -5.52 -11.93
N ASP A 199 7.29 -6.46 -11.35
CA ASP A 199 8.40 -6.23 -10.45
C ASP A 199 9.65 -6.92 -11.01
N LEU A 200 10.75 -6.19 -11.10
CA LEU A 200 12.04 -6.67 -11.55
C LEU A 200 13.01 -6.46 -10.40
N VAL A 201 13.51 -7.55 -9.83
CA VAL A 201 14.42 -7.54 -8.69
C VAL A 201 15.78 -8.03 -9.15
N TYR A 202 16.83 -7.28 -8.82
CA TYR A 202 18.21 -7.60 -9.19
C TYR A 202 18.95 -8.11 -7.95
N VAL A 203 19.32 -9.40 -7.93
CA VAL A 203 20.03 -10.05 -6.82
C VAL A 203 21.24 -10.78 -7.38
N GLU A 204 22.43 -10.44 -6.89
CA GLU A 204 23.69 -11.11 -7.29
C GLU A 204 23.92 -11.17 -8.82
N GLY A 205 23.43 -10.15 -9.55
CA GLY A 205 23.53 -10.06 -11.01
C GLY A 205 22.41 -10.79 -11.78
N LEU A 206 21.52 -11.50 -11.08
CA LEU A 206 20.34 -12.15 -11.66
C LEU A 206 19.14 -11.21 -11.67
N GLU A 207 18.35 -11.27 -12.75
CA GLU A 207 17.08 -10.55 -12.88
C GLU A 207 15.91 -11.50 -12.61
N ILE A 208 15.19 -11.25 -11.51
CA ILE A 208 13.96 -11.95 -11.18
C ILE A 208 12.79 -11.09 -11.64
N VAL A 209 11.97 -11.62 -12.55
CA VAL A 209 10.78 -10.92 -13.06
C VAL A 209 9.53 -11.53 -12.45
N GLN A 210 8.80 -10.73 -11.68
CA GLN A 210 7.54 -11.12 -11.06
C GLN A 210 6.38 -10.30 -11.63
N LYS A 211 5.32 -10.97 -12.09
CA LYS A 211 4.07 -10.36 -12.51
C LYS A 211 2.94 -10.77 -11.57
N THR A 212 2.44 -9.83 -10.80
CA THR A 212 1.28 -10.00 -9.92
C THR A 212 0.03 -9.43 -10.59
N ASN A 213 -1.04 -10.23 -10.66
CA ASN A 213 -2.35 -9.80 -11.13
C ASN A 213 -3.35 -9.94 -9.99
N TYR A 214 -4.20 -8.94 -9.84
CA TYR A 214 -5.26 -8.90 -8.85
C TYR A 214 -6.62 -8.85 -9.55
N LYS A 215 -7.62 -9.49 -8.95
CA LYS A 215 -8.99 -9.53 -9.48
C LYS A 215 -9.99 -9.68 -8.35
N ASN A 216 -11.27 -9.41 -8.66
CA ASN A 216 -12.37 -9.52 -7.71
C ASN A 216 -12.12 -8.72 -6.42
N ILE A 217 -11.59 -7.51 -6.58
CA ILE A 217 -11.23 -6.67 -5.44
C ILE A 217 -12.51 -6.19 -4.75
N LYS A 218 -12.53 -6.34 -3.43
CA LYS A 218 -13.62 -5.93 -2.56
C LYS A 218 -13.05 -5.07 -1.45
N VAL A 219 -13.84 -4.09 -1.02
CA VAL A 219 -13.48 -3.18 0.07
C VAL A 219 -14.56 -3.25 1.13
N ASN A 220 -14.15 -3.21 2.40
CA ASN A 220 -15.01 -3.31 3.58
C ASN A 220 -15.96 -4.51 3.59
N GLU A 221 -15.56 -5.65 3.02
CA GLU A 221 -16.38 -6.85 3.19
C GLU A 221 -16.33 -7.38 4.64
N SER A 222 -17.43 -7.97 5.07
CA SER A 222 -17.60 -8.53 6.42
C SER A 222 -17.66 -10.06 6.45
N GLY A 223 -17.64 -10.72 5.28
CA GLY A 223 -17.84 -12.17 5.16
C GLY A 223 -16.63 -13.03 5.55
N ASN A 224 -15.42 -12.47 5.59
CA ASN A 224 -14.17 -13.22 5.78
C ASN A 224 -13.42 -12.82 7.07
N ASN A 225 -14.16 -12.52 8.15
CA ASN A 225 -13.58 -12.06 9.42
C ASN A 225 -12.50 -13.01 9.97
N ALA A 226 -12.63 -14.33 9.76
CA ALA A 226 -11.62 -15.30 10.19
C ALA A 226 -10.24 -15.04 9.54
N MET A 227 -10.20 -14.59 8.28
CA MET A 227 -8.96 -14.27 7.59
C MET A 227 -8.40 -12.91 7.98
N TYR A 228 -9.26 -11.88 8.12
CA TYR A 228 -8.81 -10.59 8.65
C TYR A 228 -8.22 -10.72 10.07
N ASN A 229 -8.83 -11.56 10.90
CA ASN A 229 -8.47 -11.78 12.29
C ASN A 229 -7.52 -12.97 12.48
N TYR A 230 -6.92 -13.50 11.41
CA TYR A 230 -6.07 -14.69 11.51
C TYR A 230 -4.95 -14.46 12.54
N PRO A 231 -4.73 -15.37 13.50
CA PRO A 231 -3.78 -15.15 14.58
C PRO A 231 -2.35 -15.06 14.04
N ILE A 232 -1.53 -14.20 14.63
CA ILE A 232 -0.08 -14.21 14.38
C ILE A 232 0.49 -15.40 15.18
N PRO A 233 1.15 -16.37 14.53
CA PRO A 233 1.77 -17.48 15.23
C PRO A 233 2.88 -17.00 16.17
N GLU A 234 3.00 -17.61 17.36
CA GLU A 234 4.11 -17.36 18.29
C GLU A 234 5.44 -17.91 17.75
#